data_AF-A0A933H4M8-F1
#
_entry.id   AF-A0A933H4M8-F1
#
_cell.length_a   1.000
_cell.length_b   1.000
_cell.length_c   1.000
_cell.angle_alpha   90.00
_cell.angle_beta   90.00
_cell.angle_gamma   90.00
#
_symmetry.space_group_name_H-M   'P 1'
#
loop_
_entity.id
_entity.type
_entity.pdbx_description
1 polymer ?
#
loop_
_entity_poly.entity_id
_entity_poly.type
_entity_poly.pdbx_seq_one_letter_code
_entity_poly.pdbx_strand_id
1 'polypeptide(L)' 'MRGGQKLFEGKLSSLKHVKDDVREVKQGFECGIGVDGFESFRTGDVIEFYVKQRKEVE' A
#
# COMPACT_ATOMS: atom_id res chain seq x y z
N MET A 1 -1.43 4.68 -7.86
CA MET A 1 -1.83 4.98 -9.25
C MET A 1 -2.73 6.21 -9.27
N ARG A 2 -2.73 6.94 -10.38
CA ARG A 2 -3.61 8.10 -10.59
C ARG A 2 -4.02 8.18 -12.05
N GLY A 3 -5.31 8.25 -12.31
CA GLY A 3 -5.82 8.26 -13.70
C GLY A 3 -5.32 7.08 -14.54
N GLY A 4 -5.17 5.90 -13.91
CA GLY A 4 -4.65 4.69 -14.57
C GLY A 4 -3.13 4.59 -14.72
N GLN A 5 -2.36 5.60 -14.30
CA GLN A 5 -0.89 5.59 -14.43
C GLN A 5 -0.21 5.20 -13.11
N LYS A 6 0.83 4.36 -13.19
CA LYS A 6 1.70 4.02 -12.06
C LYS A 6 2.62 5.20 -11.75
N LEU A 7 2.51 5.72 -10.53
CA LEU A 7 3.32 6.85 -10.06
C LEU A 7 4.57 6.37 -9.31
N PHE A 8 4.43 5.32 -8.50
CA PHE A 8 5.48 4.82 -7.64
C PHE A 8 5.29 3.32 -7.38
N GLU A 9 6.39 2.61 -7.17
CA GLU A 9 6.43 1.24 -6.66
C GLU A 9 7.47 1.20 -5.54
N GLY A 10 7.07 0.69 -4.38
CA GLY A 10 7.94 0.56 -3.23
C GLY A 10 7.38 -0.41 -2.21
N LYS A 11 8.04 -0.47 -1.05
CA LYS A 11 7.60 -1.30 0.07
C LYS A 11 6.67 -0.50 0.98
N LEU A 12 5.72 -1.20 1.59
CA LEU A 12 4.90 -0.67 2.67
C LEU A 12 5.80 -0.42 3.88
N SER A 13 5.82 0.81 4.40
CA SER A 13 6.61 1.18 5.57
C SER A 13 5.82 1.06 6.87
N SER A 14 4.52 1.38 6.84
CA SER A 14 3.65 1.25 8.01
C SER A 14 2.19 1.05 7.63
N LEU A 15 1.47 0.29 8.45
CA LEU A 15 0.03 0.16 8.40
C LEU A 15 -0.51 0.42 9.81
N LYS A 16 -1.34 1.44 9.95
CA LYS A 16 -1.94 1.82 11.23
C LYS A 16 -3.45 1.78 11.13
N HIS A 17 -4.10 1.28 12.17
CA HIS A 17 -5.53 1.50 12.37
C HIS A 17 -5.71 2.49 13.52
N VAL A 18 -6.20 3.68 13.20
CA VAL A 18 -6.33 4.82 14.14
C VAL A 18 -4.96 5.23 14.70
N LYS A 19 -4.51 4.64 15.82
CA LYS A 19 -3.21 4.93 16.45
C LYS A 19 -2.31 3.70 16.57
N ASP A 20 -2.86 2.51 16.33
CA ASP A 20 -2.17 1.24 16.57
C ASP A 20 -1.51 0.73 15.30
N ASP A 21 -0.28 0.24 15.42
CA ASP A 21 0.43 -0.46 14.35
C ASP A 21 -0.14 -1.86 14.19
N VAL A 22 -0.66 -2.16 13.00
CA VAL A 22 -1.35 -3.42 12.69
C VAL A 22 -0.68 -4.12 11.52
N ARG A 23 -0.79 -5.45 11.51
CA ARG A 23 -0.29 -6.28 10.39
C ARG A 23 -1.30 -6.41 9.26
N GLU A 24 -2.58 -6.27 9.59
CA GLU A 24 -3.70 -6.42 8.67
C GLU A 24 -4.84 -5.50 9.05
N VAL A 25 -5.62 -5.08 8.04
CA VAL A 25 -6.84 -4.30 8.22
C VAL A 25 -7.94 -4.95 7.39
N LYS A 26 -9.14 -5.02 7.96
CA LYS A 26 -10.31 -5.56 7.25
C LYS A 26 -10.82 -4.56 6.23
N GLN A 27 -11.42 -5.06 5.15
CA GLN A 27 -12.07 -4.23 4.15
C GLN A 27 -13.14 -3.34 4.79
N GLY A 28 -13.20 -2.08 4.35
CA GLY A 28 -14.18 -1.10 4.84
C GLY A 28 -13.78 -0.39 6.13
N PHE A 29 -12.64 -0.74 6.74
CA PHE A 29 -12.09 -0.01 7.88
C PHE A 29 -11.13 1.08 7.41
N GLU A 30 -11.13 2.20 8.13
CA GLU A 30 -10.16 3.26 7.93
C GLU A 30 -8.77 2.79 8.37
N CYS A 31 -7.75 3.13 7.59
CA CYS A 31 -6.36 2.83 7.91
C CYS A 31 -5.43 3.93 7.40
N GLY A 32 -4.33 4.13 8.11
CA GLY A 32 -3.20 4.93 7.68
C GLY A 32 -2.15 4.04 7.04
N ILE A 33 -1.62 4.48 5.89
CA ILE A 33 -0.64 3.73 5.09
C ILE A 33 0.58 4.63 4.89
N GLY A 34 1.75 4.14 5.27
CA GLY A 34 3.03 4.72 4.90
C GLY A 34 3.70 3.89 3.80
N VAL A 35 4.23 4.56 2.78
CA VAL A 35 5.03 3.92 1.72
C VAL A 35 6.44 4.47 1.79
N ASP A 36 7.43 3.58 1.79
CA ASP A 36 8.83 3.99 1.90
C ASP A 36 9.26 4.79 0.66
N GLY A 37 9.82 5.98 0.87
CA GLY A 37 10.28 6.87 -0.20
C GLY A 37 9.18 7.58 -1.00
N PHE A 38 7.92 7.61 -0.53
CA PHE A 38 6.82 8.30 -1.22
C PHE A 38 5.95 9.14 -0.29
N GLU A 39 5.90 10.45 -0.52
CA GLU A 39 5.14 11.42 0.30
C GLU A 39 4.10 12.21 -0.51
N SER A 40 4.10 12.10 -1.85
CA SER A 40 3.26 12.90 -2.74
C SER A 40 1.87 12.30 -2.99
N PHE A 41 1.21 11.80 -1.94
CA PHE A 41 -0.16 11.29 -2.02
C PHE A 41 -1.14 12.42 -2.30
N ARG A 42 -2.14 12.17 -3.15
CA ARG A 42 -3.29 13.08 -3.30
C ARG A 42 -4.60 12.30 -3.24
N THR A 43 -5.67 12.95 -2.83
CA THR A 43 -7.02 12.37 -2.83
C THR A 43 -7.37 11.81 -4.21
N GLY A 44 -7.94 10.60 -4.23
CA GLY A 44 -8.27 9.87 -5.46
C GLY A 44 -7.14 8.98 -5.98
N ASP A 45 -5.97 8.96 -5.35
CA ASP A 45 -4.94 7.97 -5.65
C ASP A 45 -5.39 6.57 -5.21
N VAL A 46 -5.10 5.57 -6.05
CA VAL A 46 -5.38 4.16 -5.78
C VAL A 46 -4.09 3.44 -5.43
N ILE A 47 -4.05 2.77 -4.27
CA ILE A 47 -2.91 1.98 -3.82
C ILE A 47 -3.21 0.50 -4.06
N GLU A 48 -2.33 -0.20 -4.77
CA GLU A 48 -2.46 -1.62 -5.04
C GLU A 48 -1.35 -2.41 -4.34
N PHE A 49 -1.76 -3.38 -3.52
CA PHE A 49 -0.86 -4.29 -2.82
C PHE A 49 -0.79 -5.62 -3.56
N TYR A 50 0.40 -6.19 -3.62
CA TYR A 50 0.62 -7.49 -4.21
C TYR A 50 1.78 -8.20 -3.50
N VAL A 51 1.77 -9.52 -3.54
CA VAL A 51 2.84 -10.36 -2.99
C VAL A 51 3.63 -10.93 -4.15
N LYS A 52 4.94 -10.67 -4.18
CA LYS A 52 5.85 -11.31 -5.15
C LYS A 52 6.14 -12.72 -4.66
N GLN A 53 5.62 -13.73 -5.33
CA GLN A 53 6.01 -15.12 -5.12
C GLN A 53 6.94 -15.56 -6.24
N ARG A 54 8.11 -16.11 -5.87
CA ARG A 54 8.99 -16.76 -6.84
C ARG A 54 8.37 -18.11 -7.17
N LYS A 55 8.00 -18.32 -8.43
CA LYS A 55 7.66 -19.66 -8.92
C LYS A 55 8.97 -20.37 -9.24
N GLU A 56 9.21 -21.52 -8.62
CA GLU A 56 10.16 -22.49 -9.17
C GLU A 56 9.52 -23.03 -10.46
N VAL A 57 10.27 -22.90 -11.55
CA VAL A 57 9.91 -23.49 -12.83
C VAL A 57 10.48 -24.90 -12.78
N GLU A 58 9.62 -25.92 -12.71
CA GLU A 58 9.97 -27.30 -13.04
C GLU A 58 10.24 -27.43 -14.54
#